data_AF-A0A2N0KUW1-F1
#
_entry.id   AF-A0A2N0KUW1-F1
#
_cell.length_a   1.000
_cell.length_b   1.000
_cell.length_c   1.000
_cell.angle_alpha   90.00
_cell.angle_beta   90.00
_cell.angle_gamma   90.00
#
_symmetry.space_group_name_H-M   'P 1'
#
loop_
_entity.id
_entity.type
_entity.pdbx_description
1 polymer ?
#
loop_
_entity_poly.entity_id
_entity_poly.type
_entity_poly.pdbx_seq_one_letter_code
_entity_poly.pdbx_strand_id
1 'polypeptide(L)'
;MREDLYLAAKARATELRIPLRRFLEDALELALAGRAGASGPKAFEMHEPTQPSIWEDEYVRMQSQQAVGSPVDLSEDEAKQLIRESFGRGDA
;
A
#
# COMPACT_ATOMS: atom_id res chain seq x y z
N MET A 1 -7.62 14.24 2.75
CA MET A 1 -8.76 13.33 2.53
C MET A 1 -10.02 14.17 2.52
N ARG A 2 -11.02 13.92 1.65
CA ARG A 2 -12.26 14.72 1.68
C ARG A 2 -13.14 14.25 2.84
N GLU A 3 -13.57 15.17 3.69
CA GLU A 3 -14.27 14.87 4.94
C GLU A 3 -15.65 14.25 4.72
N ASP A 4 -16.37 14.69 3.69
CA ASP A 4 -17.63 14.13 3.22
C ASP A 4 -17.54 12.62 2.92
N LEU A 5 -16.49 12.21 2.23
CA LEU A 5 -16.20 10.81 1.90
C LEU A 5 -15.91 9.97 3.14
N TYR A 6 -15.16 10.52 4.09
CA TYR A 6 -14.87 9.85 5.36
C TYR A 6 -16.14 9.63 6.19
N LEU A 7 -16.99 10.66 6.31
CA LEU A 7 -18.25 10.56 7.05
C LEU A 7 -19.22 9.55 6.40
N ALA A 8 -19.31 9.56 5.07
CA ALA A 8 -20.11 8.58 4.34
C ALA A 8 -19.60 7.14 4.55
N ALA A 9 -18.29 6.92 4.46
CA ALA A 9 -17.69 5.60 4.71
C ALA A 9 -17.93 5.14 6.16
N LYS A 10 -17.79 6.05 7.13
CA LYS A 10 -18.05 5.76 8.54
C LYS A 10 -19.50 5.37 8.79
N ALA A 11 -20.46 6.11 8.22
CA ALA A 11 -21.89 5.77 8.32
C ALA A 11 -22.17 4.38 7.74
N ARG A 12 -21.64 4.07 6.55
CA ARG A 12 -21.80 2.76 5.92
C ARG A 12 -21.17 1.62 6.72
N ALA A 13 -19.98 1.81 7.27
CA ALA A 13 -19.35 0.81 8.14
C ALA A 13 -20.19 0.52 9.39
N THR A 14 -20.80 1.56 9.99
CA THR A 14 -21.70 1.38 11.14
C THR A 14 -23.00 0.66 10.80
N GLU A 15 -23.60 0.94 9.63
CA GLU A 15 -24.79 0.21 9.14
C GLU A 15 -24.49 -1.27 8.95
N LEU A 16 -23.33 -1.59 8.38
CA LEU A 16 -22.86 -2.96 8.14
C LEU A 16 -22.30 -3.64 9.40
N ARG A 17 -22.17 -2.90 10.51
CA ARG A 17 -21.60 -3.38 11.80
C ARG A 17 -20.21 -3.99 11.65
N ILE A 18 -19.38 -3.41 10.78
CA ILE A 18 -17.99 -3.80 10.59
C ILE A 18 -17.03 -2.65 10.95
N PRO A 19 -15.78 -2.92 11.33
CA PRO A 19 -14.78 -1.88 11.55
C PRO A 19 -14.58 -1.03 10.28
N LEU A 20 -14.45 0.29 10.46
CA LEU A 20 -14.24 1.22 9.34
C LEU A 20 -13.01 0.86 8.49
N ARG A 21 -11.94 0.38 9.14
CA ARG A 21 -10.74 -0.12 8.46
C ARG A 21 -11.08 -1.22 7.44
N ARG A 22 -11.81 -2.25 7.89
CA ARG A 22 -12.21 -3.39 7.06
C ARG A 22 -13.10 -2.94 5.89
N PHE A 23 -14.06 -2.06 6.16
CA PHE A 23 -14.90 -1.48 5.11
C PHE A 23 -14.09 -0.77 4.01
N LEU A 24 -13.05 -0.02 4.40
CA LEU A 24 -12.18 0.66 3.45
C LEU A 24 -11.30 -0.32 2.66
N GLU A 25 -10.76 -1.34 3.32
CA GLU A 25 -9.99 -2.41 2.68
C GLU A 25 -10.85 -3.12 1.61
N ASP A 26 -12.04 -3.58 1.95
CA ASP A 26 -12.97 -4.25 1.03
C ASP A 26 -13.35 -3.34 -0.17
N ALA A 27 -13.61 -2.05 0.09
CA ALA A 27 -13.97 -1.10 -0.97
C ALA A 27 -12.79 -0.82 -1.93
N LEU A 28 -11.56 -0.76 -1.40
CA LEU A 28 -10.36 -0.56 -2.20
C LEU A 28 -10.05 -1.79 -3.05
N GLU A 29 -10.21 -2.99 -2.49
CA GLU A 29 -10.09 -4.25 -3.23
C GLU A 29 -11.05 -4.31 -4.41
N LEU A 30 -12.33 -3.98 -4.18
CA LEU A 30 -13.33 -3.92 -5.26
C LEU A 30 -12.99 -2.89 -6.34
N ALA A 31 -12.53 -1.70 -5.93
CA ALA A 31 -12.16 -0.64 -6.87
C ALA A 31 -10.94 -1.02 -7.72
N LEU A 32 -9.97 -1.73 -7.13
CA LEU A 32 -8.78 -2.22 -7.84
C LEU A 32 -9.09 -3.43 -8.72
N ALA A 33 -9.93 -4.36 -8.25
CA ALA A 33 -10.39 -5.51 -9.02
C ALA A 33 -11.21 -5.09 -10.25
N GLY A 34 -12.01 -4.02 -10.16
CA GLY A 34 -12.71 -3.45 -11.31
C GLY A 34 -11.79 -2.81 -12.36
N ARG A 35 -10.55 -2.46 -11.98
CA ARG A 35 -9.55 -1.84 -12.86
C ARG A 35 -8.63 -2.87 -13.53
N ALA A 36 -8.45 -4.03 -12.92
CA ALA A 36 -7.79 -5.19 -13.51
C ALA A 36 -8.86 -6.08 -14.16
N GLY A 37 -9.15 -5.84 -15.44
CA GLY A 37 -10.30 -6.45 -16.14
C GLY A 37 -10.53 -7.94 -15.86
N ALA A 38 -11.81 -8.30 -15.70
CA ALA A 38 -12.40 -9.62 -15.92
C ALA A 38 -11.49 -10.83 -15.63
N SER A 39 -11.39 -11.22 -14.37
CA SER A 39 -11.20 -12.63 -14.01
C SER A 39 -12.32 -12.98 -13.03
N GLY A 40 -13.01 -14.09 -13.27
CA GLY A 40 -14.26 -14.48 -12.61
C GLY A 40 -14.16 -14.69 -11.10
N PRO A 41 -15.17 -15.33 -10.47
CA PRO A 41 -15.22 -15.46 -9.03
C PRO A 41 -14.07 -16.37 -8.59
N LYS A 42 -12.95 -15.79 -8.17
CA LYS A 42 -11.97 -16.52 -7.39
C LYS A 42 -12.63 -16.80 -6.05
N ALA A 43 -13.17 -18.02 -5.94
CA ALA A 43 -13.31 -18.69 -4.67
C ALA A 43 -12.04 -18.41 -3.85
N PHE A 44 -12.23 -18.16 -2.56
CA PHE A 44 -11.19 -17.91 -1.57
C PHE A 44 -10.19 -19.07 -1.51
N GLU A 45 -9.30 -19.17 -2.49
CA GLU A 45 -8.03 -19.83 -2.32
C GLU A 45 -7.17 -18.83 -1.55
N MET A 46 -7.04 -19.08 -0.25
CA MET A 46 -5.98 -18.49 0.56
C MET A 46 -4.65 -18.96 -0.04
N HIS A 47 -4.21 -18.30 -1.11
CA HIS A 47 -2.82 -18.39 -1.52
C HIS A 47 -2.02 -17.80 -0.38
N GLU A 48 -1.22 -18.62 0.31
CA GLU A 48 -0.11 -18.10 1.09
C GLU A 48 0.64 -17.12 0.19
N PRO A 49 0.83 -15.87 0.64
CA PRO A 49 1.50 -14.89 -0.19
C PRO A 49 2.90 -15.44 -0.47
N THR A 50 3.17 -15.79 -1.73
CA THR A 50 4.46 -16.36 -2.16
C THR A 50 5.59 -15.34 -2.01
N GLN A 51 5.22 -14.07 -1.74
CA GLN A 51 6.12 -12.97 -1.44
C GLN A 51 5.71 -12.36 -0.10
N PRO A 52 6.67 -12.02 0.77
CA PRO A 52 6.37 -11.33 2.02
C PRO A 52 5.60 -10.03 1.74
N SER A 53 4.76 -9.64 2.68
CA SER A 53 4.01 -8.40 2.55
C SER A 53 4.99 -7.22 2.44
N ILE A 54 4.70 -6.21 1.61
CA ILE A 54 5.51 -4.98 1.61
C ILE A 54 5.53 -4.30 2.99
N TRP A 55 4.57 -4.62 3.86
CA TRP A 55 4.52 -4.13 5.24
C TRP A 55 5.44 -4.89 6.20
N GLU A 56 5.95 -6.05 5.78
CA GLU A 56 6.97 -6.82 6.49
C GLU A 56 8.39 -6.36 6.12
N ASP A 57 8.52 -5.45 5.15
CA ASP A 57 9.78 -4.80 4.82
C ASP A 57 10.30 -3.96 5.99
N GLU A 58 11.60 -4.12 6.26
CA GLU A 58 12.27 -3.47 7.38
C GLU A 58 12.22 -1.93 7.28
N TYR A 59 12.48 -1.37 6.09
CA TYR A 59 12.48 0.06 5.85
C TYR A 59 11.08 0.64 5.94
N VAL A 60 10.08 -0.07 5.39
CA VAL A 60 8.67 0.33 5.51
C VAL A 60 8.26 0.38 6.99
N ARG A 61 8.65 -0.61 7.78
CA ARG A 61 8.35 -0.64 9.22
C ARG A 61 9.04 0.48 9.99
N MET A 62 10.31 0.74 9.73
CA MET A 62 11.05 1.85 10.33
C MET A 62 10.42 3.21 10.02
N GLN A 63 10.06 3.44 8.76
CA GLN A 63 9.47 4.70 8.30
C GLN A 63 8.03 4.90 8.78
N SER A 64 7.26 3.82 8.98
CA SER A 64 5.88 3.91 9.47
C SER A 64 5.76 4.59 10.85
N GLN A 65 6.86 4.63 11.61
CA GLN A 65 6.93 5.23 12.93
C GLN A 65 7.49 6.67 12.90
N GLN A 66 7.98 7.13 11.75
CA GLN A 66 8.59 8.44 11.59
C GLN A 66 7.54 9.49 11.20
N ALA A 67 7.82 10.76 11.56
CA ALA A 67 7.01 11.87 11.10
C ALA A 67 7.12 12.03 9.57
N VAL A 68 6.04 12.53 8.96
CA VAL A 68 6.05 12.84 7.52
C VAL A 68 7.11 13.89 7.24
N GLY A 69 8.03 13.57 6.33
CA GLY A 69 9.16 14.44 5.97
C GLY A 69 10.47 14.14 6.70
N SER A 70 10.50 13.12 7.58
CA SER A 70 11.77 12.60 8.10
C SER A 70 12.64 12.05 6.94
N PRO A 71 13.97 12.30 6.96
CA PRO A 71 14.89 11.70 6.00
C PRO A 71 14.82 10.17 6.02
N VAL A 72 15.03 9.56 4.85
CA VAL A 72 15.20 8.11 4.74
C VAL A 72 16.64 7.76 5.04
N ASP A 73 16.85 6.93 6.06
CA ASP A 73 18.18 6.36 6.34
C ASP A 73 18.48 5.28 5.30
N LEU A 74 19.54 5.49 4.53
CA LEU A 74 20.10 4.55 3.57
C LEU A 74 21.52 4.20 4.01
N SER A 75 21.93 2.95 3.81
CA SER A 75 23.34 2.60 3.93
C SER A 75 24.16 3.28 2.81
N GLU A 76 25.46 3.41 3.02
CA GLU A 76 26.35 4.04 2.04
C GLU A 76 26.34 3.30 0.69
N ASP A 77 26.21 1.98 0.73
CA ASP A 77 26.18 1.13 -0.47
C ASP A 77 24.87 1.27 -1.25
N GLU A 78 23.73 1.32 -0.54
CA GLU A 78 22.42 1.57 -1.14
C GLU A 78 22.34 2.97 -1.75
N ALA A 79 22.89 3.98 -1.07
CA ALA A 79 22.96 5.34 -1.60
C ALA A 79 23.79 5.39 -2.89
N LYS A 80 24.94 4.72 -2.93
CA LYS A 80 25.77 4.60 -4.14
C LYS A 80 25.06 3.87 -5.28
N GLN A 81 24.28 2.84 -4.96
CA GLN A 81 23.48 2.11 -5.95
C GLN A 81 22.37 2.99 -6.52
N LEU A 82 21.61 3.68 -5.68
CA LEU A 82 20.55 4.61 -6.10
C LEU A 82 21.08 5.73 -6.99
N ILE A 83 22.23 6.32 -6.63
CA ILE A 83 22.89 7.35 -7.45
C ILE A 83 23.24 6.77 -8.82
N ARG A 84 23.81 5.56 -8.87
CA ARG A 84 24.17 4.89 -10.12
C ARG A 84 22.95 4.56 -10.98
N GLU A 85 21.86 4.11 -10.39
CA GLU A 85 20.63 3.79 -11.11
C GLU A 85 19.91 5.03 -11.62
N SER A 86 19.90 6.12 -10.82
CA SER A 86 19.20 7.36 -11.14
C SER A 86 19.97 8.25 -12.11
N PHE A 87 21.30 8.32 -11.97
CA PHE A 87 22.16 9.23 -12.73
C PHE A 87 23.15 8.52 -13.65
N GLY A 88 23.36 7.21 -13.52
CA GLY A 88 24.27 6.44 -14.38
C GLY A 88 23.72 6.12 -15.78
N ARG A 89 22.54 6.65 -16.14
CA ARG A 89 21.94 6.53 -17.48
C ARG A 89 22.07 7.79 -18.34
N GLY A 90 22.99 8.69 -17.99
CA GLY A 90 23.34 9.86 -18.79
C GLY A 90 24.82 9.88 -19.11
N ASP A 91 25.16 9.46 -20.33
CA ASP A 91 26.20 9.99 -21.24
C ASP A 91 26.80 8.88 -22.11
N ALA A 92 26.19 8.71 -23.31
CA ALA A 92 26.84 8.25 -24.53
C ALA A 92 26.13 8.91 -25.72
#